data_AF-A0A501W655-F1
#
_entry.id   AF-A0A501W655-F1
#
_cell.length_a   1.000
_cell.length_b   1.000
_cell.length_c   1.000
_cell.angle_alpha   90.00
_cell.angle_beta   90.00
_cell.angle_gamma   90.00
#
_symmetry.space_group_name_H-M   'P 1'
#
loop_
_entity.id
_entity.type
_entity.pdbx_description
1 polymer ?
#
loop_
_entity_poly.entity_id
_entity_poly.type
_entity_poly.pdbx_seq_one_letter_code
_entity_poly.pdbx_strand_id
1 'polypeptide(L)'
;MDADNLRFNTLRNALYHTARRRHYEGVARYFNLFVILLGTAAVSDMLGVYGITQAQIGAAVAIVGALQLVFDFGRQARDHQVLQRDYYRLLAEIEADTEPTTESLAQWRGEMMLITADEPPVLRAVDAKAYNDALDASGVYPLTERLRIPWYQRLLGRFLSFEGFSYKKLSESS
;
A
#
# COMPACT_ATOMS: atom_id res chain seq x y z
N MET A 1 -20.54 16.90 -4.58
CA MET A 1 -19.56 15.88 -5.00
C MET A 1 -20.24 15.11 -6.12
N ASP A 2 -19.63 15.13 -7.30
CA ASP A 2 -20.15 14.50 -8.52
C ASP A 2 -19.75 13.01 -8.57
N ALA A 3 -20.42 12.21 -9.40
CA ALA A 3 -20.14 10.79 -9.61
C ALA A 3 -18.66 10.56 -9.96
N ASP A 4 -18.09 11.41 -10.81
CA ASP A 4 -16.68 11.37 -11.21
C ASP A 4 -15.73 11.51 -10.02
N ASN A 5 -16.07 12.37 -9.07
CA ASN A 5 -15.23 12.60 -7.89
C ASN A 5 -15.29 11.39 -6.94
N LEU A 6 -16.46 10.77 -6.80
CA LEU A 6 -16.59 9.52 -6.05
C LEU A 6 -15.79 8.40 -6.72
N ARG A 7 -16.01 8.16 -8.01
CA ARG A 7 -15.26 7.20 -8.82
C ARG A 7 -13.75 7.36 -8.64
N PHE A 8 -13.26 8.58 -8.81
CA PHE A 8 -11.83 8.90 -8.67
C PHE A 8 -11.29 8.57 -7.28
N ASN A 9 -11.98 8.99 -6.21
CA ASN A 9 -11.53 8.73 -4.85
C ASN A 9 -11.61 7.24 -4.49
N THR A 10 -12.67 6.54 -4.91
CA THR A 10 -12.81 5.08 -4.75
C THR A 10 -11.63 4.36 -5.41
N LEU A 11 -11.30 4.72 -6.66
CA LEU A 11 -10.18 4.15 -7.39
C LEU A 11 -8.83 4.47 -6.73
N ARG A 12 -8.62 5.71 -6.30
CA ARG A 12 -7.42 6.12 -5.56
C ARG A 12 -7.22 5.26 -4.32
N ASN A 13 -8.25 5.11 -3.49
CA ASN A 13 -8.16 4.32 -2.26
C ASN A 13 -7.93 2.83 -2.57
N ALA A 14 -8.58 2.28 -3.61
CA ALA A 14 -8.33 0.92 -4.08
C ALA A 14 -6.85 0.70 -4.47
N LEU A 15 -6.26 1.64 -5.21
CA LEU A 15 -4.86 1.60 -5.64
C LEU A 15 -3.89 1.80 -4.46
N TYR A 16 -4.22 2.67 -3.51
CA TYR A 16 -3.48 2.85 -2.27
C TYR A 16 -3.38 1.53 -1.49
N HIS A 17 -4.51 0.87 -1.24
CA HIS A 17 -4.53 -0.40 -0.53
C HIS A 17 -3.88 -1.53 -1.32
N THR A 18 -3.97 -1.53 -2.65
CA THR A 18 -3.21 -2.44 -3.52
C THR A 18 -1.69 -2.27 -3.30
N ALA A 19 -1.20 -1.04 -3.25
CA ALA A 19 0.21 -0.75 -3.03
C ALA A 19 0.68 -1.17 -1.63
N ARG A 20 -0.14 -0.92 -0.59
CA ARG A 20 0.13 -1.33 0.79
C ARG A 20 0.16 -2.84 0.93
N ARG A 21 -0.83 -3.55 0.38
CA ARG A 21 -0.88 -5.02 0.35
C ARG A 21 0.40 -5.60 -0.25
N ARG A 22 0.78 -5.16 -1.46
CA ARG A 22 1.99 -5.63 -2.16
C ARG A 22 3.26 -5.37 -1.35
N HIS A 23 3.34 -4.25 -0.64
CA HIS A 23 4.47 -3.97 0.23
C HIS A 23 4.58 -4.98 1.37
N TYR A 24 3.50 -5.21 2.10
CA TYR A 24 3.49 -6.16 3.22
C TYR A 24 3.70 -7.61 2.78
N GLU A 25 3.08 -8.03 1.67
CA GLU A 25 3.37 -9.34 1.06
C GLU A 25 4.84 -9.48 0.71
N GLY A 26 5.44 -8.44 0.13
CA GLY A 26 6.87 -8.42 -0.21
C GLY A 26 7.75 -8.55 1.02
N VAL A 27 7.49 -7.75 2.07
CA VAL A 27 8.24 -7.82 3.33
C VAL A 27 8.13 -9.21 3.95
N ALA A 28 6.91 -9.77 4.05
CA ALA A 28 6.70 -11.12 4.58
C ALA A 28 7.51 -12.18 3.80
N ARG A 29 7.56 -12.09 2.47
CA ARG A 29 8.35 -13.00 1.62
C ARG A 29 9.85 -12.86 1.87
N TYR A 30 10.36 -11.65 2.10
CA TYR A 30 11.78 -11.45 2.42
C TYR A 30 12.15 -12.05 3.79
N PHE A 31 11.30 -11.89 4.80
CA PHE A 31 11.51 -12.53 6.11
C PHE A 31 11.54 -14.06 5.98
N ASN A 32 10.56 -14.64 5.27
CA ASN A 32 10.56 -16.08 4.98
C ASN A 32 11.84 -16.53 4.26
N LEU A 33 12.29 -15.77 3.27
CA LEU A 33 13.53 -16.04 2.55
C LEU A 33 14.73 -16.05 3.50
N PHE A 34 14.86 -15.07 4.39
CA PHE A 34 15.98 -15.02 5.35
C PHE A 34 15.95 -16.20 6.32
N VAL A 35 14.79 -16.57 6.85
CA VAL A 35 14.65 -17.75 7.71
C VAL A 35 15.10 -19.01 6.98
N ILE A 36 14.64 -19.21 5.74
CA ILE A 36 15.00 -20.38 4.93
C ILE A 36 16.49 -20.39 4.65
N LEU A 37 17.06 -19.30 4.14
CA LEU A 37 18.48 -19.21 3.78
C LEU A 37 19.37 -19.49 4.98
N LEU A 38 19.16 -18.77 6.09
CA LEU A 38 19.95 -18.93 7.30
C LEU A 38 19.76 -20.32 7.95
N GLY A 39 18.60 -20.95 7.77
CA GLY A 39 18.32 -22.29 8.26
C GLY A 39 18.94 -23.42 7.42
N THR A 40 19.50 -23.13 6.25
CA THR A 40 20.11 -24.18 5.40
C THR A 40 21.52 -24.56 5.86
N ALA A 41 21.83 -25.87 5.79
CA ALA A 41 23.17 -26.38 6.10
C ALA A 41 24.25 -25.76 5.20
N ALA A 42 23.96 -25.58 3.91
CA ALA A 42 24.90 -25.01 2.94
C ALA A 42 25.31 -23.56 3.32
N VAL A 43 24.37 -22.73 3.77
CA VAL A 43 24.69 -21.38 4.24
C VAL A 43 25.46 -21.43 5.56
N SER A 44 25.13 -22.36 6.46
CA SER A 44 25.86 -22.57 7.71
C SER A 44 27.34 -22.90 7.47
N ASP A 45 27.62 -23.85 6.57
CA ASP A 45 28.99 -24.25 6.23
C ASP A 45 29.76 -23.10 5.56
N MET A 46 29.12 -22.38 4.64
CA MET A 46 29.71 -21.22 3.97
C MET A 46 30.08 -20.10 4.95
N LEU A 47 29.18 -19.77 5.89
CA LEU A 47 29.42 -18.73 6.89
C LEU A 47 30.45 -19.18 7.94
N GLY A 48 30.57 -20.48 8.19
CA GLY A 48 31.60 -21.08 9.04
C GLY A 48 33.02 -20.76 8.56
N VAL A 49 33.26 -20.65 7.24
CA VAL A 49 34.56 -20.24 6.67
C VAL A 49 34.98 -18.85 7.14
N TYR A 50 34.02 -17.97 7.46
CA TYR A 50 34.25 -16.62 7.98
C TYR A 50 34.24 -16.57 9.52
N GLY A 51 34.24 -17.71 10.21
CA GLY A 51 34.23 -17.79 11.68
C GLY A 51 32.86 -17.57 12.33
N ILE A 52 31.77 -17.57 11.55
CA ILE A 52 30.42 -17.46 12.09
C ILE A 52 29.98 -18.85 12.58
N THR A 53 29.62 -18.92 13.86
CA THR A 53 29.22 -20.17 14.52
C THR A 53 27.75 -20.52 14.25
N GLN A 54 27.41 -21.81 14.33
CA GLN A 54 26.02 -22.27 14.24
C GLN A 54 25.09 -21.61 15.28
N ALA A 55 25.61 -21.31 16.47
CA ALA A 55 24.85 -20.61 17.52
C ALA A 55 24.48 -19.18 17.09
N GLN A 56 25.39 -18.45 16.43
CA GLN A 56 25.11 -17.11 15.92
C GLN A 56 24.08 -17.14 14.78
N ILE A 57 24.15 -18.14 13.90
CA ILE A 57 23.17 -18.33 12.82
C ILE A 57 21.80 -18.68 13.40
N GLY A 58 21.74 -19.59 14.37
CA GLY A 58 20.52 -19.95 15.08
C GLY A 58 19.88 -18.74 15.79
N ALA A 59 20.70 -17.89 16.43
CA ALA A 59 20.23 -16.64 17.01
C ALA A 59 19.66 -15.68 15.95
N ALA A 60 20.32 -15.54 14.80
CA ALA A 60 19.82 -14.71 13.70
C ALA A 60 18.48 -15.23 13.15
N VAL A 61 18.34 -16.54 12.94
CA VAL A 61 17.07 -17.18 12.53
C VAL A 61 15.97 -16.89 13.54
N ALA A 62 16.26 -17.07 14.83
CA ALA A 62 15.30 -16.82 15.90
C ALA A 62 14.85 -15.35 15.95
N ILE A 63 15.77 -14.40 15.79
CA ILE A 63 15.46 -12.96 15.75
C ILE A 63 14.58 -12.64 14.54
N VAL A 64 14.93 -13.12 13.35
CA VAL A 64 14.15 -12.87 12.13
C VAL A 64 12.74 -13.46 12.26
N GLY A 65 12.62 -14.70 12.75
CA GLY A 65 11.33 -15.35 13.01
C GLY A 65 10.49 -14.61 14.05
N ALA A 66 11.10 -14.14 15.14
CA ALA A 66 10.42 -13.35 16.17
C ALA A 66 9.91 -12.01 15.61
N LEU A 67 10.73 -11.28 14.86
CA LEU A 67 10.32 -10.03 14.20
C LEU A 67 9.16 -10.26 13.23
N GLN A 68 9.21 -11.33 12.44
CA GLN A 68 8.13 -11.69 11.52
C GLN A 68 6.81 -11.95 12.26
N LEU A 69 6.86 -12.62 13.41
CA LEU A 69 5.68 -12.90 14.22
C LEU A 69 5.13 -11.63 14.89
N VAL A 70 6.01 -10.81 15.48
CA VAL A 70 5.63 -9.58 16.19
C VAL A 70 5.00 -8.56 15.26
N PHE A 71 5.58 -8.35 14.08
CA PHE A 71 5.04 -7.38 13.12
C PHE A 71 3.84 -7.90 12.34
N ASP A 72 3.65 -9.21 12.24
CA ASP A 72 2.52 -9.85 11.55
C ASP A 72 2.19 -9.20 10.18
N PHE A 73 3.22 -9.09 9.32
CA PHE A 73 3.07 -8.50 7.99
C PHE A 73 2.02 -9.25 7.14
N GLY A 74 1.81 -10.54 7.41
CA GLY A 74 0.78 -11.35 6.77
C GLY A 74 -0.63 -10.85 7.09
N ARG A 75 -0.92 -10.51 8.35
CA ARG A 75 -2.20 -9.90 8.72
C ARG A 75 -2.38 -8.52 8.10
N GLN A 76 -1.38 -7.66 8.19
CA GLN A 76 -1.44 -6.32 7.59
C GLN A 76 -1.71 -6.35 6.08
N ALA A 77 -1.13 -7.33 5.37
CA ALA A 77 -1.43 -7.55 3.95
C ALA A 77 -2.90 -7.95 3.73
N ARG A 78 -3.44 -8.86 4.55
CA ARG A 78 -4.86 -9.29 4.45
C ARG A 78 -5.82 -8.16 4.77
N ASP A 79 -5.54 -7.35 5.77
CA ASP A 79 -6.39 -6.20 6.13
C ASP A 79 -6.49 -5.23 4.94
N HIS A 80 -5.36 -4.91 4.32
CA HIS A 80 -5.34 -4.11 3.09
C HIS A 80 -5.96 -4.81 1.87
N GLN A 81 -5.92 -6.14 1.79
CA GLN A 81 -6.61 -6.90 0.74
C GLN A 81 -8.14 -6.77 0.86
N VAL A 82 -8.67 -6.79 2.08
CA VAL A 82 -10.10 -6.61 2.36
C VAL A 82 -10.53 -5.21 1.94
N LEU A 83 -9.84 -4.17 2.42
CA LEU A 83 -10.12 -2.77 2.04
C LEU A 83 -10.03 -2.57 0.53
N GLN A 84 -8.99 -3.09 -0.11
CA GLN A 84 -8.85 -3.06 -1.57
C GLN A 84 -10.06 -3.69 -2.27
N ARG A 85 -10.49 -4.87 -1.83
CA ARG A 85 -11.64 -5.57 -2.43
C ARG A 85 -12.91 -4.74 -2.28
N ASP A 86 -13.14 -4.20 -1.09
CA ASP A 86 -14.36 -3.46 -0.77
C ASP A 86 -14.42 -2.15 -1.58
N TYR A 87 -13.29 -1.46 -1.77
CA TYR A 87 -13.21 -0.33 -2.69
C TYR A 87 -13.44 -0.70 -4.16
N TYR A 88 -12.85 -1.79 -4.66
CA TYR A 88 -13.12 -2.21 -6.05
C TYR A 88 -14.56 -2.66 -6.26
N ARG A 89 -15.19 -3.24 -5.23
CA ARG A 89 -16.62 -3.55 -5.26
C ARG A 89 -17.44 -2.27 -5.39
N LEU A 90 -17.23 -1.29 -4.51
CA LEU A 90 -17.91 0.00 -4.59
C LEU A 90 -17.67 0.70 -5.93
N LEU A 91 -16.44 0.61 -6.46
CA LEU A 91 -16.12 1.16 -7.78
C LEU A 91 -16.93 0.50 -8.88
N ALA A 92 -17.05 -0.84 -8.86
CA ALA A 92 -17.87 -1.56 -9.83
C ALA A 92 -19.35 -1.18 -9.74
N GLU A 93 -19.87 -0.93 -8.54
CA GLU A 93 -21.25 -0.46 -8.33
C GLU A 93 -21.45 0.96 -8.90
N ILE A 94 -20.49 1.86 -8.72
CA ILE A 94 -20.51 3.21 -9.31
C ILE A 94 -20.47 3.15 -10.85
N GLU A 95 -19.60 2.31 -11.42
CA GLU A 95 -19.44 2.20 -12.89
C GLU A 95 -20.63 1.52 -13.57
N ALA A 96 -21.39 0.71 -12.83
CA ALA A 96 -22.56 0.01 -13.37
C ALA A 96 -23.78 0.93 -13.53
N ASP A 97 -23.85 2.04 -12.80
CA ASP A 97 -24.95 3.01 -12.86
C ASP A 97 -24.63 4.12 -13.87
N THR A 98 -25.20 4.00 -15.07
CA THR A 98 -24.99 4.95 -16.17
C THR A 98 -25.74 6.26 -15.99
N GLU A 99 -26.73 6.31 -15.09
CA GLU A 99 -27.56 7.50 -14.83
C GLU A 99 -27.69 7.77 -13.31
N PRO A 100 -26.59 8.17 -12.64
CA PRO A 100 -26.56 8.29 -11.19
C PRO A 100 -27.60 9.28 -10.66
N THR A 101 -28.45 8.80 -9.75
CA THR A 101 -29.41 9.66 -9.04
C THR A 101 -28.78 10.32 -7.81
N THR A 102 -29.43 11.33 -7.24
CA THR A 102 -28.99 11.91 -5.96
C THR A 102 -29.00 10.88 -4.82
N GLU A 103 -29.90 9.90 -4.89
CA GLU A 103 -29.97 8.79 -3.93
C GLU A 103 -28.78 7.83 -4.11
N SER A 104 -28.47 7.40 -5.35
CA SER A 104 -27.28 6.59 -5.67
C SER A 104 -26.01 7.24 -5.12
N LEU A 105 -25.83 8.54 -5.38
CA LEU A 105 -24.67 9.30 -4.91
C LEU A 105 -24.60 9.42 -3.38
N ALA A 106 -25.73 9.43 -2.68
CA ALA A 106 -25.77 9.47 -1.23
C ALA A 106 -25.42 8.11 -0.63
N GLN A 107 -25.93 7.02 -1.24
CA GLN A 107 -25.61 5.65 -0.85
C GLN A 107 -24.12 5.36 -0.99
N TRP A 108 -23.53 5.58 -2.17
CA TRP A 108 -22.10 5.31 -2.38
C TRP A 108 -21.19 6.16 -1.48
N ARG A 109 -21.61 7.37 -1.13
CA ARG A 109 -20.92 8.19 -0.13
C ARG A 109 -20.95 7.56 1.25
N GLY A 110 -22.11 7.05 1.67
CA GLY A 110 -22.26 6.32 2.93
C GLY A 110 -21.36 5.09 2.95
N GLU A 111 -21.36 4.29 1.88
CA GLU A 111 -20.53 3.09 1.77
C GLU A 111 -19.04 3.41 1.77
N MET A 112 -18.60 4.41 1.01
CA MET A 112 -17.21 4.88 1.04
C MET A 112 -16.79 5.28 2.45
N MET A 113 -17.64 5.99 3.19
CA MET A 113 -17.36 6.42 4.56
C MET A 113 -17.23 5.23 5.51
N LEU A 114 -18.06 4.19 5.34
CA LEU A 114 -17.95 2.95 6.11
C LEU A 114 -16.62 2.24 5.84
N ILE A 115 -16.21 2.12 4.58
CA ILE A 115 -14.91 1.52 4.23
C ILE A 115 -13.76 2.37 4.83
N THR A 116 -13.86 3.69 4.73
CA THR A 116 -12.85 4.63 5.25
C THR A 116 -12.73 4.55 6.77
N ALA A 117 -13.81 4.24 7.48
CA ALA A 117 -13.81 4.15 8.94
C ALA A 117 -12.90 3.02 9.48
N ASP A 118 -12.70 1.97 8.68
CA ASP A 118 -11.82 0.84 9.01
C ASP A 118 -10.36 1.06 8.56
N GLU A 119 -10.04 2.20 7.94
CA GLU A 119 -8.70 2.44 7.42
C GLU A 119 -7.68 2.77 8.51
N PRO A 120 -6.45 2.20 8.43
CA PRO A 120 -5.33 2.68 9.21
C PRO A 120 -4.85 4.05 8.70
N PRO A 121 -4.04 4.79 9.49
CA PRO A 121 -3.49 6.08 9.08
C PRO A 121 -2.83 6.06 7.70
N VAL A 122 -3.10 7.11 6.92
CA VAL A 122 -2.66 7.22 5.53
C VAL A 122 -1.18 7.57 5.44
N LEU A 123 -0.42 6.80 4.63
CA LEU A 123 0.93 7.18 4.24
C LEU A 123 0.88 8.12 3.04
N ARG A 124 1.17 9.40 3.29
CA ARG A 124 0.95 10.50 2.34
C ARG A 124 1.68 10.29 1.01
N ALA A 125 2.88 9.71 1.04
CA ALA A 125 3.65 9.44 -0.19
C ALA A 125 3.04 8.32 -1.03
N VAL A 126 2.49 7.30 -0.39
CA VAL A 126 1.81 6.18 -1.07
C VAL A 126 0.46 6.66 -1.62
N ASP A 127 -0.27 7.46 -0.86
CA ASP A 127 -1.51 8.11 -1.31
C ASP A 127 -1.28 9.05 -2.49
N ALA A 128 -0.24 9.89 -2.45
CA ALA A 128 0.12 10.74 -3.58
C ALA A 128 0.47 9.94 -4.84
N LYS A 129 1.10 8.76 -4.68
CA LYS A 129 1.34 7.85 -5.79
C LYS A 129 0.03 7.26 -6.31
N ALA A 130 -0.85 6.80 -5.42
CA ALA A 130 -2.14 6.24 -5.78
C ALA A 130 -3.02 7.28 -6.49
N TYR A 131 -2.94 8.56 -6.10
CA TYR A 131 -3.59 9.68 -6.79
C TYR A 131 -3.09 9.78 -8.23
N ASN A 132 -1.78 9.75 -8.45
CA ASN A 132 -1.21 9.79 -9.79
C ASN A 132 -1.61 8.57 -10.62
N ASP A 133 -1.62 7.38 -10.02
CA ASP A 133 -2.02 6.15 -10.70
C ASP A 133 -3.53 6.19 -11.08
N ALA A 134 -4.39 6.73 -10.20
CA ALA A 134 -5.83 6.91 -10.48
C ALA A 134 -6.07 7.97 -11.56
N LEU A 135 -5.29 9.05 -11.54
CA LEU A 135 -5.30 10.08 -12.57
C LEU A 135 -4.96 9.49 -13.94
N ASP A 136 -3.85 8.75 -14.02
CA ASP A 136 -3.42 8.06 -15.23
C ASP A 136 -4.48 7.05 -15.73
N ALA A 137 -5.15 6.35 -14.81
CA ALA A 137 -6.17 5.34 -15.14
C ALA A 137 -7.51 5.96 -15.59
N SER A 138 -7.92 7.09 -15.00
CA SER A 138 -9.19 7.76 -15.33
C SER A 138 -9.19 8.38 -16.73
N GLY A 139 -8.04 8.83 -17.23
CA GLY A 139 -7.92 9.54 -18.50
C GLY A 139 -8.65 10.89 -18.57
N VAL A 140 -9.23 11.36 -17.45
CA VAL A 140 -10.04 12.60 -17.39
C VAL A 140 -9.16 13.85 -17.23
N TYR A 141 -8.05 13.73 -16.51
CA TYR A 141 -7.22 14.89 -16.14
C TYR A 141 -5.91 14.93 -16.92
N PRO A 142 -5.37 16.13 -17.22
CA PRO A 142 -4.08 16.25 -17.89
C PRO A 142 -2.93 15.83 -16.96
N LEU A 143 -1.83 15.36 -17.55
CA LEU A 143 -0.64 14.90 -16.81
C LEU A 143 -0.02 15.98 -15.89
N THR A 144 -0.29 17.25 -16.15
CA THR A 144 0.15 18.38 -15.32
C THR A 144 -0.49 18.40 -13.93
N GLU A 145 -1.62 17.71 -13.75
CA GLU A 145 -2.31 17.58 -12.46
C GLU A 145 -1.67 16.52 -11.55
N ARG A 146 -0.67 15.77 -12.04
CA ARG A 146 0.08 14.81 -11.23
C ARG A 146 0.79 15.52 -10.08
N LEU A 147 0.83 14.85 -8.94
CA LEU A 147 1.58 15.26 -7.77
C LEU A 147 3.06 14.94 -7.95
N ARG A 148 3.92 15.94 -7.70
CA ARG A 148 5.37 15.77 -7.69
C ARG A 148 5.81 15.11 -6.38
N ILE A 149 6.09 13.81 -6.44
CA ILE A 149 6.59 13.05 -5.28
C ILE A 149 8.12 13.03 -5.31
N PRO A 150 8.81 13.60 -4.30
CA PRO A 150 10.27 13.56 -4.21
C PRO A 150 10.80 12.13 -4.14
N TRP A 151 11.95 11.87 -4.76
CA TRP A 151 12.51 10.52 -4.88
C TRP A 151 12.74 9.84 -3.51
N TYR A 152 13.19 10.59 -2.50
CA TYR A 152 13.43 10.06 -1.16
C TYR A 152 12.12 9.62 -0.47
N GLN A 153 11.01 10.35 -0.71
CA GLN A 153 9.70 9.96 -0.19
C GLN A 153 9.11 8.78 -0.94
N ARG A 154 9.50 8.53 -2.21
CA ARG A 154 9.13 7.30 -2.92
C ARG A 154 9.75 6.05 -2.30
N LEU A 155 10.96 6.18 -1.74
CA LEU A 155 11.68 5.08 -1.10
C LEU A 155 11.23 4.89 0.36
N LEU A 156 11.26 5.98 1.15
CA LEU A 156 11.00 5.94 2.58
C LEU A 156 9.51 6.02 2.95
N GLY A 157 8.66 6.48 2.03
CA GLY A 157 7.24 6.73 2.29
C GLY A 157 6.37 5.50 2.48
N ARG A 158 6.96 4.31 2.36
CA ARG A 158 6.32 3.04 2.75
C ARG A 158 6.38 2.79 4.26
N PHE A 159 7.30 3.47 4.95
CA PHE A 159 7.56 3.33 6.38
C PHE A 159 7.26 4.62 7.17
N LEU A 160 7.46 5.79 6.55
CA LEU A 160 7.22 7.10 7.16
C LEU A 160 5.97 7.76 6.58
N SER A 161 5.12 8.35 7.43
CA SER A 161 3.86 8.96 7.02
C SER A 161 4.03 10.25 6.21
N PHE A 162 5.05 11.05 6.53
CA PHE A 162 5.25 12.41 6.02
C PHE A 162 4.02 13.31 6.25
N GLU A 163 3.46 13.25 7.46
CA GLU A 163 2.38 14.13 7.89
C GLU A 163 2.73 15.62 7.71
N GLY A 164 1.73 16.41 7.33
CA GLY A 164 1.89 17.84 7.04
C GLY A 164 2.58 18.17 5.71
N PHE A 165 3.14 17.19 5.00
CA PHE A 165 3.73 17.44 3.67
C PHE A 165 2.64 17.66 2.62
N SER A 166 2.71 18.81 1.93
CA SER A 166 1.84 19.16 0.81
C SER A 166 2.58 18.90 -0.51
N TYR A 167 2.08 17.96 -1.30
CA TYR A 167 2.61 17.69 -2.63
C TYR A 167 2.03 18.70 -3.61
N LYS A 168 2.92 19.42 -4.30
CA LYS A 168 2.53 20.32 -5.38
C LYS A 168 2.19 19.54 -6.64
N LYS A 169 1.24 20.07 -7.42
CA LYS A 169 0.97 19.58 -8.78
C LYS A 169 2.13 19.96 -9.70
N LEU A 170 2.30 19.23 -10.80
CA LEU A 170 3.34 19.56 -11.80
C LEU A 170 3.09 20.95 -12.41
N SER A 171 1.83 21.32 -12.62
CA SER A 171 1.40 22.66 -13.07
C SER A 171 1.85 23.80 -12.15
N GLU A 172 1.97 23.56 -10.84
CA GLU A 172 2.38 24.55 -9.84
C GLU A 172 3.90 24.59 -9.62
N SER A 173 4.64 23.67 -10.25
CA SER A 173 6.08 23.49 -10.04
C SER A 173 6.93 23.93 -11.24
N SER A 174 6.28 24.51 -12.25
CA SER A 174 6.88 25.05 -13.48
C SER A 174 7.09 26.56 -13.38
#